data_AF-A0A349PZS8-F1
#
_entry.id   AF-A0A349PZS8-F1
#
_cell.length_a   1.000
_cell.length_b   1.000
_cell.length_c   1.000
_cell.angle_alpha   90.00
_cell.angle_beta   90.00
_cell.angle_gamma   90.00
#
_symmetry.space_group_name_H-M   'P 1'
#
loop_
_entity.id
_entity.type
_entity.pdbx_description
1 polymer ?
#
loop_
_entity_poly.entity_id
_entity_poly.type
_entity_poly.pdbx_seq_one_letter_code
_entity_poly.pdbx_strand_id
1 'polypeptide(L)'
;MNDAHFHLVVNHLPIIFPLVGVIILVTGLFSKSEAVKRTAFMIFIFGGIAAIVAMSSGEGAEEVVENISGVSENLIKNHEETAETFALLSYVLGGLSVFVIGYLL
;
A
#
# COMPACT_ATOMS: atom_id res chain seq x y z
N MET A 1 4.43 7.30 -21.36
CA MET A 1 4.77 7.04 -19.95
C MET A 1 5.79 5.91 -19.95
N ASN A 2 6.84 5.99 -19.13
CA ASN A 2 7.77 4.88 -18.88
C ASN A 2 7.50 4.29 -17.49
N ASP A 3 8.27 3.29 -17.10
CA ASP A 3 8.03 2.53 -15.87
C ASP A 3 8.17 3.39 -14.60
N ALA A 4 9.11 4.33 -14.57
CA ALA A 4 9.21 5.32 -13.48
C ALA A 4 7.94 6.18 -13.36
N HIS A 5 7.35 6.63 -14.48
CA HIS A 5 6.09 7.38 -14.44
C HIS A 5 4.93 6.51 -13.92
N PHE A 6 4.87 5.24 -14.30
CA PHE A 6 3.84 4.34 -13.82
C PHE A 6 3.99 4.06 -12.32
N HIS A 7 5.20 3.76 -11.87
CA HIS A 7 5.50 3.52 -10.46
C HIS A 7 5.14 4.72 -9.58
N LEU A 8 5.48 5.95 -10.00
CA LEU A 8 5.12 7.17 -9.27
C LEU A 8 3.61 7.38 -9.10
N VAL A 9 2.80 6.90 -10.03
CA VAL A 9 1.32 6.98 -9.93
C VAL A 9 0.79 6.02 -8.85
N VAL A 10 1.43 4.86 -8.69
CA VAL A 10 0.91 3.78 -7.83
C VAL A 10 1.59 3.69 -6.47
N ASN A 11 2.85 4.11 -6.35
CA ASN A 11 3.69 3.85 -5.18
C ASN A 11 3.27 4.57 -3.88
N HIS A 12 2.45 5.62 -3.98
CA HIS A 12 1.88 6.30 -2.80
C HIS A 12 0.57 5.67 -2.32
N LEU A 13 -0.12 4.89 -3.15
CA LEU A 13 -1.39 4.26 -2.76
C LEU A 13 -1.24 3.31 -1.56
N PRO A 14 -0.18 2.47 -1.46
CA PRO A 14 0.03 1.58 -0.32
C PRO A 14 0.09 2.31 1.03
N ILE A 15 0.62 3.53 1.09
CA ILE A 15 0.69 4.28 2.36
C ILE A 15 -0.60 5.07 2.64
N ILE A 16 -1.25 5.58 1.59
CA ILE A 16 -2.49 6.36 1.72
C ILE A 16 -3.65 5.46 2.19
N PHE A 17 -3.80 4.26 1.63
CA PHE A 17 -4.95 3.40 1.94
C PHE A 17 -5.01 2.98 3.42
N PRO A 18 -3.95 2.48 4.07
CA PRO A 18 -3.95 2.20 5.51
C PRO A 18 -4.23 3.43 6.36
N LEU A 19 -3.70 4.60 6.00
CA LEU A 19 -3.98 5.84 6.74
C LEU A 19 -5.47 6.18 6.69
N VAL A 20 -6.06 6.18 5.50
CA VAL A 20 -7.50 6.43 5.30
C VAL A 20 -8.34 5.35 5.97
N GLY A 21 -7.94 4.08 5.84
CA GLY A 21 -8.62 2.94 6.47
C GLY A 21 -8.65 3.05 7.99
N VAL A 22 -7.56 3.48 8.63
CA VAL A 22 -7.52 3.72 10.09
C VAL A 22 -8.50 4.83 10.49
N ILE A 23 -8.54 5.95 9.76
CA ILE A 23 -9.48 7.04 10.04
C ILE A 23 -10.93 6.54 9.94
N ILE A 24 -11.25 5.76 8.90
CA ILE A 24 -12.59 5.19 8.71
C ILE A 24 -12.89 4.16 9.81
N LEU A 25 -11.95 3.29 10.17
CA LEU A 25 -12.13 2.28 11.22
C LEU A 25 -12.43 2.95 12.56
N VAL A 26 -11.63 3.95 12.95
CA VAL A 26 -11.83 4.74 14.16
C VAL A 26 -13.21 5.39 14.15
N THR A 27 -13.62 5.98 13.02
CA THR A 27 -14.96 6.54 12.85
C THR A 27 -16.05 5.49 13.08
N GLY A 28 -15.90 4.30 12.49
CA GLY A 28 -16.85 3.19 12.64
C GLY A 28 -16.92 2.64 14.07
N LEU A 29 -15.83 2.68 14.82
CA LEU A 29 -15.80 2.32 16.24
C LEU A 29 -16.56 3.34 17.09
N PHE A 30 -16.33 4.64 16.90
CA PHE A 30 -17.05 5.69 17.62
C PHE A 30 -18.53 5.76 17.25
N SER A 31 -18.86 5.61 15.97
CA SER A 31 -20.24 5.63 15.47
C SER A 31 -20.96 4.30 15.70
N LYS A 32 -20.27 3.26 16.19
CA LYS A 32 -20.77 1.88 16.34
C LYS A 32 -21.41 1.32 15.06
N SER A 33 -20.89 1.70 13.88
CA SER A 33 -21.44 1.30 12.59
C SER A 33 -20.66 0.15 11.99
N GLU A 34 -21.30 -1.02 11.88
CA GLU A 34 -20.72 -2.18 11.19
C GLU A 34 -20.43 -1.89 9.73
N ALA A 35 -21.28 -1.11 9.06
CA ALA A 35 -21.07 -0.73 7.67
C ALA A 35 -19.78 0.08 7.49
N VAL A 36 -19.53 1.06 8.36
CA VAL A 36 -18.32 1.90 8.31
C VAL A 36 -17.07 1.09 8.62
N LYS A 37 -17.12 0.18 9.60
CA LYS A 37 -16.01 -0.75 9.88
C LYS A 37 -15.70 -1.65 8.68
N ARG A 38 -16.73 -2.21 8.03
CA ARG A 38 -16.55 -3.00 6.79
C ARG A 38 -15.93 -2.18 5.67
N THR A 39 -16.31 -0.90 5.51
CA THR A 39 -15.63 0.01 4.57
C THR A 39 -14.15 0.15 4.89
N ALA A 40 -13.78 0.32 6.16
CA ALA A 40 -12.37 0.40 6.56
C ALA A 40 -11.58 -0.86 6.15
N PHE A 41 -12.13 -2.04 6.42
CA PHE A 41 -11.51 -3.32 6.04
C PHE A 41 -11.40 -3.47 4.52
N MET A 42 -12.40 -3.02 3.74
CA MET A 42 -12.28 -2.99 2.28
C MET A 42 -11.15 -2.09 1.80
N ILE A 43 -10.96 -0.91 2.42
CA ILE A 43 -9.85 -0.02 2.11
C ILE A 43 -8.49 -0.67 2.42
N PHE A 44 -8.36 -1.41 3.53
CA PHE A 44 -7.14 -2.17 3.83
C PHE A 44 -6.84 -3.26 2.80
N ILE A 45 -7.87 -3.94 2.27
CA ILE A 45 -7.71 -4.91 1.17
C ILE A 45 -7.16 -4.21 -0.08
N PHE A 46 -7.72 -3.06 -0.45
CA PHE A 46 -7.19 -2.26 -1.57
C PHE A 46 -5.77 -1.77 -1.30
N GLY A 47 -5.43 -1.47 -0.04
CA GLY A 47 -4.05 -1.23 0.43
C GLY A 47 -3.09 -2.36 0.08
N GLY A 48 -3.46 -3.60 0.44
CA GLY A 48 -2.68 -4.78 0.11
C GLY A 48 -2.52 -4.99 -1.40
N ILE A 49 -3.60 -4.83 -2.18
CA ILE A 49 -3.55 -4.96 -3.66
C ILE A 49 -2.66 -3.86 -4.27
N ALA A 50 -2.79 -2.62 -3.80
CA ALA A 50 -1.94 -1.52 -4.26
C ALA A 50 -0.47 -1.77 -3.95
N ALA A 51 -0.15 -2.36 -2.79
CA ALA A 51 1.22 -2.76 -2.47
C ALA A 51 1.78 -3.77 -3.48
N ILE A 52 0.97 -4.75 -3.93
CA ILE A 52 1.39 -5.69 -4.99
C ILE A 52 1.75 -4.94 -6.27
N VAL A 53 0.90 -4.01 -6.71
CA VAL A 53 1.11 -3.22 -7.94
C VAL A 53 2.32 -2.29 -7.83
N ALA A 54 2.53 -1.68 -6.66
CA ALA A 54 3.68 -0.82 -6.40
C ALA A 54 4.99 -1.63 -6.41
N MET A 55 5.03 -2.79 -5.74
CA MET A 55 6.20 -3.67 -5.73
C MET A 55 6.50 -4.23 -7.13
N SER A 56 5.48 -4.61 -7.90
CA SER A 56 5.67 -5.14 -9.27
C SER A 56 6.15 -4.10 -10.28
N SER A 57 6.13 -2.81 -9.93
CA SER A 57 6.60 -1.71 -10.79
C SER A 57 7.88 -1.06 -10.30
N GLY A 58 8.40 -1.46 -9.12
CA GLY A 58 9.58 -0.86 -8.50
C GLY A 58 10.85 -1.07 -9.31
N GLU A 59 11.12 -2.32 -9.72
CA GLU A 59 12.35 -2.69 -10.46
C GLU A 59 12.48 -1.94 -11.80
N GLY A 60 11.40 -1.85 -12.58
CA GLY A 60 11.41 -1.06 -13.81
C GLY A 60 11.56 0.45 -13.57
N ALA A 61 11.10 0.95 -12.42
CA ALA A 61 11.35 2.35 -12.04
C ALA A 61 12.81 2.58 -11.64
N GLU A 62 13.41 1.65 -10.90
CA GLU A 62 14.83 1.65 -10.53
C GLU A 62 15.73 1.66 -11.76
N GLU A 63 15.55 0.74 -12.72
CA GLU A 63 16.35 0.66 -13.95
C GLU A 63 16.34 1.99 -14.74
N VAL A 64 15.20 2.68 -14.74
CA VAL A 64 15.05 3.97 -15.41
C VAL A 64 15.82 5.09 -14.70
N VAL A 65 15.97 5.04 -13.38
CA VAL A 65 16.52 6.15 -12.57
C VAL A 65 17.93 5.91 -12.04
N GLU A 66 18.39 4.67 -11.94
CA GLU A 66 19.71 4.30 -11.38
C GLU A 66 20.87 4.97 -12.14
N ASN A 67 20.71 5.20 -13.45
CA ASN A 67 21.72 5.78 -14.32
C ASN A 67 21.66 7.32 -14.41
N ILE A 68 20.73 7.97 -13.70
CA ILE A 68 20.58 9.43 -13.72
C ILE A 68 21.63 10.08 -12.81
N SER A 69 22.42 10.99 -13.38
CA SER A 69 23.43 11.74 -12.61
C SER A 69 22.81 12.47 -11.41
N GLY A 70 23.31 12.18 -10.21
CA GLY A 70 22.84 12.77 -8.96
C GLY A 70 21.81 11.93 -8.19
N VAL A 71 21.32 10.83 -8.78
CA VAL A 71 20.54 9.82 -8.05
C VAL A 71 21.50 8.89 -7.29
N SER A 72 21.16 8.54 -6.05
CA SER A 72 21.96 7.65 -5.22
C SER A 72 21.35 6.25 -5.19
N GLU A 73 22.09 5.26 -5.69
CA GLU A 73 21.71 3.84 -5.61
C GLU A 73 21.41 3.40 -4.17
N ASN A 74 22.21 3.85 -3.20
CA ASN A 74 21.96 3.55 -1.78
C ASN A 74 20.60 4.09 -1.29
N LEU A 75 20.14 5.23 -1.81
CA LEU A 75 18.82 5.76 -1.45
C LEU A 75 17.70 4.97 -2.12
N ILE A 76 17.88 4.52 -3.36
CA ILE A 76 16.93 3.64 -4.06
C ILE A 76 16.79 2.32 -3.29
N LYS A 77 17.92 1.67 -2.98
CA LYS A 77 17.93 0.41 -2.24
C LYS A 77 17.29 0.53 -0.85
N ASN A 78 17.62 1.58 -0.09
CA ASN A 78 16.97 1.81 1.21
C ASN A 78 15.45 2.03 1.07
N HIS A 79 15.02 2.69 -0.01
CA HIS A 79 13.61 2.87 -0.31
C HIS A 79 12.93 1.52 -0.61
N GLU A 80 13.56 0.68 -1.43
CA GLU A 80 13.09 -0.66 -1.77
C GLU A 80 12.97 -1.54 -0.52
N GLU A 81 14.02 -1.69 0.29
CA GLU A 81 14.01 -2.51 1.52
C GLU A 81 12.93 -2.04 2.52
N THR A 82 12.72 -0.73 2.61
CA THR A 82 11.64 -0.16 3.42
C THR A 82 10.26 -0.47 2.81
N ALA A 83 10.13 -0.38 1.49
CA ALA A 83 8.92 -0.68 0.76
C ALA A 83 8.56 -2.17 0.86
N GLU A 84 9.52 -3.10 0.81
CA GLU A 84 9.32 -4.53 1.03
C GLU A 84 8.75 -4.81 2.42
N THR A 85 9.35 -4.20 3.44
CA THR A 85 8.88 -4.32 4.83
C THR A 85 7.45 -3.80 4.96
N PHE A 86 7.16 -2.64 4.38
CA PHE A 86 5.84 -2.04 4.41
C PHE A 86 4.80 -2.82 3.59
N ALA A 87 5.21 -3.39 2.46
CA ALA A 87 4.38 -4.24 1.62
C ALA A 87 3.97 -5.51 2.37
N LEU A 88 4.90 -6.16 3.08
CA LEU A 88 4.58 -7.31 3.94
C LEU A 88 3.51 -6.96 4.98
N LEU A 89 3.65 -5.82 5.68
CA LEU A 89 2.65 -5.34 6.63
C LEU A 89 1.30 -5.08 5.97
N SER A 90 1.30 -4.49 4.77
CA SER A 90 0.10 -4.21 3.97
C SER A 90 -0.60 -5.50 3.52
N TYR A 91 0.15 -6.52 3.14
CA TYR A 91 -0.37 -7.85 2.77
C TYR A 91 -1.03 -8.53 3.97
N VAL A 92 -0.36 -8.52 5.12
CA VAL A 92 -0.91 -9.08 6.36
C VAL A 92 -2.19 -8.34 6.76
N LEU A 93 -2.18 -7.01 6.74
CA LEU A 93 -3.35 -6.21 7.09
C LEU A 93 -4.53 -6.44 6.14
N GLY A 94 -4.27 -6.48 4.82
CA GLY A 94 -5.26 -6.81 3.81
C GLY A 94 -5.81 -8.22 3.98
N GLY A 95 -4.95 -9.21 4.18
CA GLY A 95 -5.33 -10.61 4.40
C GLY A 95 -6.19 -10.81 5.65
N LEU A 96 -5.80 -10.19 6.77
CA LEU A 96 -6.62 -10.17 7.99
C LEU A 96 -7.98 -9.49 7.75
N SER A 97 -8.02 -8.44 6.94
CA SER A 97 -9.26 -7.73 6.61
C SER A 97 -10.23 -8.59 5.78
N VAL A 98 -9.72 -9.40 4.83
CA VAL A 98 -10.53 -10.40 4.11
C VAL A 98 -11.13 -11.40 5.11
N PHE A 99 -10.30 -11.94 6.00
CA PHE A 99 -10.75 -12.90 7.02
C PHE A 99 -11.84 -12.32 7.93
N VAL A 100 -11.64 -11.09 8.43
CA VAL A 100 -12.61 -10.40 9.29
C VAL A 100 -13.93 -10.16 8.57
N ILE A 101 -13.91 -9.69 7.32
CA ILE A 101 -15.16 -9.52 6.54
C ILE A 101 -15.86 -10.86 6.35
N GLY A 102 -15.13 -11.93 6.02
CA GLY A 102 -15.69 -13.26 5.80
C GLY A 102 -16.35 -13.87 7.05
N TYR A 103 -15.87 -13.55 8.25
CA TYR A 103 -16.44 -14.02 9.51
C TYR A 103 -17.59 -13.14 10.03
N LEU A 104 -17.64 -11.87 9.61
CA LEU A 104 -18.69 -10.92 10.01
C LEU A 104 -19.96 -10.98 9.14
N LEU A 105 -19.95 -11.77 8.05
CA LEU A 105 -21.11 -12.03 7.18
C LEU A 105 -21.93 -13.22 7.70
#